data_AF-A0A0C9UAB4-F1
#
_entry.id   AF-A0A0C9UAB4-F1
#
_cell.length_a   1.000
_cell.length_b   1.000
_cell.length_c   1.000
_cell.angle_alpha   90.00
_cell.angle_beta   90.00
_cell.angle_gamma   90.00
#
_symmetry.space_group_name_H-M   'P 1'
#
loop_
_entity.id
_entity.type
_entity.pdbx_description
1 polymer ?
#
loop_
_entity_poly.entity_id
_entity_poly.type
_entity_poly.pdbx_seq_one_letter_code
_entity_poly.pdbx_strand_id
1 'polypeptide(L)' 'VLCAVNIQHNCIQNKCSLKQLQAIRQEREETNQRRDIVVHNNPNDFLINTCQMRNAAIIQRFAFTPPI' A
#
# COMPACT_ATOMS: atom_id res chain seq x y z
N VAL A 1 16.85 14.37 -0.48
CA VAL A 1 15.89 13.42 -1.11
C VAL A 1 15.45 14.00 -2.45
N LEU A 2 15.64 13.27 -3.56
CA LEU A 2 15.39 13.78 -4.92
C LEU A 2 13.90 13.68 -5.33
N CYS A 3 13.26 12.56 -5.01
CA CYS A 3 11.85 12.31 -5.28
C CYS A 3 11.27 11.42 -4.17
N ALA A 4 10.08 11.76 -3.69
CA ALA A 4 9.29 10.83 -2.88
C ALA A 4 8.49 9.94 -3.83
N VAL A 5 8.44 8.65 -3.55
CA VAL A 5 7.67 7.67 -4.33
C VAL A 5 6.69 6.98 -3.38
N ASN A 6 5.43 6.89 -3.79
CA ASN A 6 4.40 6.17 -3.06
C ASN A 6 4.26 4.79 -3.70
N ILE A 7 4.61 3.77 -2.91
CA ILE A 7 4.60 2.36 -3.30
C ILE A 7 3.48 1.68 -2.52
N GLN A 8 2.59 0.99 -3.21
CA GLN A 8 1.46 0.28 -2.62
C GLN A 8 1.49 -1.18 -3.05
N HIS A 9 1.00 -2.10 -2.21
CA HIS A 9 0.85 -3.49 -2.62
C HIS A 9 -0.36 -3.64 -3.54
N ASN A 10 -0.24 -4.53 -4.53
CA ASN A 10 -1.32 -4.86 -5.45
C ASN A 10 -2.34 -5.82 -4.81
N CYS A 11 -3.02 -5.37 -3.77
CA CYS A 11 -3.90 -6.22 -2.96
C CYS A 11 -5.04 -6.84 -3.78
N ILE A 12 -5.55 -6.11 -4.79
CA ILE A 12 -6.70 -6.50 -5.61
C ILE A 12 -6.34 -7.70 -6.49
N GLN A 13 -5.25 -7.63 -7.26
CA GLN A 13 -4.85 -8.75 -8.13
C GLN A 13 -4.41 -9.98 -7.33
N ASN A 14 -3.73 -9.77 -6.21
CA ASN A 14 -3.28 -10.87 -5.35
C ASN A 14 -4.37 -11.44 -4.43
N LYS A 15 -5.60 -10.89 -4.46
CA LYS A 15 -6.75 -11.33 -3.64
C LYS A 15 -6.37 -11.45 -2.17
N CYS A 16 -5.70 -10.41 -1.64
CA CYS A 16 -5.24 -10.40 -0.26
C CYS A 16 -6.44 -10.49 0.69
N SER A 17 -6.27 -11.20 1.81
CA SER A 17 -7.37 -11.46 2.75
C SER A 17 -7.34 -10.49 3.92
N LEU A 18 -8.51 -10.09 4.40
CA LEU A 18 -8.62 -9.40 5.69
C LEU A 18 -8.74 -10.46 6.80
N LYS A 19 -7.93 -10.34 7.85
CA LYS A 19 -8.02 -11.20 9.03
C LYS A 19 -7.97 -10.37 10.31
N GLN A 20 -8.83 -10.68 11.29
CA GLN A 20 -8.79 -10.09 12.64
C GLN A 20 -7.66 -10.69 13.49
N LEU A 21 -6.42 -10.39 13.14
CA LEU A 21 -5.25 -10.98 13.82
C LEU A 21 -4.57 -10.01 14.78
N GLN A 22 -4.77 -8.70 14.63
CA GLN A 22 -4.01 -7.73 15.42
C GLN A 22 -4.81 -7.22 16.60
N ALA A 23 -4.33 -7.51 17.81
CA ALA A 23 -4.86 -6.90 19.02
C ALA A 23 -4.60 -5.39 19.01
N ILE A 24 -5.62 -4.62 19.37
CA ILE A 24 -5.53 -3.17 19.48
C ILE A 24 -4.82 -2.87 20.79
N ARG A 25 -3.75 -2.08 20.72
CA ARG A 25 -3.10 -1.53 21.92
C ARG A 25 -3.66 -0.15 22.23
N GLN A 26 -4.09 0.05 23.47
CA GLN A 26 -4.54 1.33 24.01
C GLN A 26 -3.75 1.61 25.28
N GLU A 27 -3.24 2.84 25.44
CA GLU A 27 -2.45 3.23 26.61
C GLU A 27 -1.27 2.30 26.96
N ARG A 28 -0.70 1.65 25.93
CA ARG A 28 0.35 0.61 26.01
C ARG A 28 -0.10 -0.76 26.51
N GLU A 29 -1.37 -0.95 26.81
CA GLU A 29 -1.95 -2.25 27.15
C GLU A 29 -2.57 -2.93 25.93
N GLU A 30 -2.46 -4.26 25.85
CA GLU A 30 -3.11 -5.06 24.82
C GLU A 30 -4.57 -5.25 25.22
N THR A 31 -5.49 -4.86 24.35
CA THR A 31 -6.93 -4.97 24.62
C THR A 31 -7.50 -6.26 24.00
N ASN A 32 -8.69 -6.65 24.43
CA ASN A 32 -9.43 -7.75 23.80
C ASN A 32 -9.99 -7.39 22.42
N GLN A 33 -9.90 -6.12 22.00
CA GLN A 33 -10.36 -5.69 20.70
C GLN A 33 -9.34 -6.08 19.63
N ARG A 34 -9.82 -6.64 18.53
CA ARG A 34 -9.00 -7.00 17.37
C ARG A 34 -9.36 -6.10 16.21
N ARG A 35 -8.35 -5.67 15.45
CA ARG A 35 -8.53 -4.97 14.18
C ARG A 35 -8.22 -5.89 13.01
N ASP A 36 -8.93 -5.66 11.91
CA ASP A 36 -8.63 -6.29 10.64
C ASP A 36 -7.25 -5.87 10.16
N ILE A 37 -6.48 -6.85 9.69
CA ILE A 37 -5.23 -6.63 8.97
C ILE A 37 -5.31 -7.27 7.60
N VAL A 38 -4.69 -6.63 6.61
CA VAL A 38 -4.49 -7.22 5.30
C VAL A 38 -3.36 -8.24 5.41
N VAL A 39 -3.66 -9.48 5.06
CA VAL A 39 -2.67 -10.54 4.86
C VAL A 39 -2.35 -10.60 3.38
N HIS A 40 -1.16 -10.13 3.04
CA HIS A 40 -0.70 -10.04 1.67
C HIS A 40 -0.33 -11.43 1.12
N ASN A 41 -0.93 -11.78 -0.01
CA ASN A 41 -0.42 -12.83 -0.87
C ASN A 41 0.61 -12.20 -1.81
N ASN A 42 1.70 -12.91 -2.10
CA ASN A 42 2.82 -12.41 -2.91
C ASN A 42 3.32 -11.02 -2.44
N PRO A 43 4.08 -10.96 -1.33
CA PRO A 43 4.40 -9.70 -0.65
C PRO A 43 5.25 -8.73 -1.49
N ASN A 44 5.82 -9.18 -2.61
CA ASN A 44 6.69 -8.37 -3.45
C ASN A 44 5.98 -7.75 -4.67
N ASP A 45 4.67 -7.96 -4.83
CA ASP A 45 3.91 -7.35 -5.92
C ASP A 45 3.44 -5.93 -5.57
N PHE A 46 4.20 -4.95 -6.06
CA PHE A 46 4.01 -3.55 -5.76
C PHE A 46 3.62 -2.73 -6.99
N LEU A 47 2.78 -1.74 -6.75
CA LEU A 47 2.39 -0.71 -7.69
C LEU A 47 3.01 0.61 -7.27
N ILE A 48 3.54 1.35 -8.24
CA ILE A 48 4.07 2.69 -8.02
C ILE A 48 2.99 3.69 -8.40
N ASN A 49 2.62 4.56 -7.44
CA ASN A 49 1.76 5.69 -7.77
C ASN A 49 2.60 6.76 -8.48
N THR A 50 2.42 6.85 -9.80
CA THR A 50 3.07 7.84 -10.65
C THR A 50 2.30 9.17 -10.74
N CYS A 51 1.12 9.25 -10.13
CA CYS A 51 0.21 10.39 -10.24
C CYS A 51 0.30 11.35 -9.04
N GLN A 52 0.18 12.66 -9.32
CA GLN A 52 -0.15 13.71 -8.34
C GLN A 52 0.70 13.75 -7.04
N MET A 53 1.98 13.40 -7.11
CA MET A 53 2.96 13.68 -6.06
C MET A 53 3.73 14.97 -6.36
N ARG A 54 4.21 15.66 -5.32
CA ARG A 54 4.97 16.93 -5.45
C ARG A 54 6.12 16.85 -6.46
N ASN A 55 6.79 15.69 -6.55
CA ASN A 55 7.92 15.46 -7.45
C ASN A 55 7.60 14.42 -8.55
N ALA A 56 6.32 14.20 -8.86
CA ALA A 56 5.88 13.18 -9.82
C ALA A 56 6.50 13.34 -11.22
N ALA A 57 6.84 14.56 -11.64
CA ALA A 57 7.50 14.84 -12.92
C ALA A 57 8.77 13.97 -13.15
N ILE A 58 9.49 13.62 -12.09
CA ILE A 58 10.72 12.80 -12.18
C ILE A 58 10.39 11.35 -12.57
N ILE A 59 9.25 10.82 -12.11
CA ILE A 59 8.81 9.44 -12.33
C ILE A 59 7.70 9.31 -13.37
N GLN A 60 7.23 10.42 -13.95
CA GLN A 60 6.13 10.45 -14.91
C GLN A 60 6.43 9.69 -16.20
N ARG A 61 7.72 9.51 -16.55
CA ARG A 61 8.14 8.65 -17.68
C ARG A 61 7.72 7.19 -17.56
N PHE A 62 7.44 6.74 -16.33
CA PHE A 62 6.97 5.38 -16.04
C PHE A 62 5.45 5.30 -15.94
N ALA A 63 4.75 6.43 -16.03
CA ALA A 63 3.30 6.43 -16.06
C ALA A 63 2.81 5.77 -17.37
N PHE A 64 1.82 4.90 -17.23
CA PHE A 64 1.13 4.35 -18.39
C PHE A 64 0.41 5.49 -19.12
N THR A 65 0.71 5.69 -20.40
CA THR A 65 -0.05 6.56 -21.29
C THR A 65 -1.11 5.69 -21.97
N PRO A 66 -2.42 5.89 -21.67
CA PRO A 66 -3.44 5.14 -22.39
C PRO A 66 -3.42 5.51 -23.87
N PRO A 67 -3.64 4.54 -24.78
CA PRO A 67 -3.85 4.85 -26.19
C PRO A 67 -5.08 5.76 -26.33
N ILE A 68 -4.95 6.76 -27.21
CA ILE A 68 -6.00 7.75 -27.54
C ILE A 68 -7.15 7.07 -28.27
#